data_AF-A0AB35G0U3-F1
#
_entry.id   AF-A0AB35G0U3-F1
#
_cell.length_a   1.000
_cell.length_b   1.000
_cell.length_c   1.000
_cell.angle_alpha   90.00
_cell.angle_beta   90.00
_cell.angle_gamma   90.00
#
_symmetry.space_group_name_H-M   'P 1'
#
loop_
_entity.id
_entity.type
_entity.pdbx_description
1 polymer ?
#
loop_
_entity_poly.entity_id
_entity_poly.type
_entity_poly.pdbx_seq_one_letter_code
_entity_poly.pdbx_strand_id
1 'polypeptide(L)' 'MKFITVAIWSAIFGEILGYIVSQLSEGTYSFTTVAIIAVIVGEIAIIAIPAISGSAASKKITAEE' A
#
# COMPACT_ATOMS: atom_id res chain seq x y z
N MET A 1 -5.84 10.75 13.17
CA MET A 1 -6.20 9.31 13.25
C MET A 1 -5.95 8.55 11.95
N LYS A 2 -6.10 9.16 10.76
CA LYS A 2 -5.96 8.49 9.45
C LYS A 2 -4.68 7.65 9.28
N PHE A 3 -3.50 8.19 9.62
CA PHE A 3 -2.22 7.49 9.48
C PHE A 3 -2.09 6.30 10.45
N ILE A 4 -2.46 6.46 11.72
CA ILE A 4 -2.48 5.35 12.70
C ILE A 4 -3.39 4.20 12.21
N THR A 5 -4.57 4.53 11.71
CA THR A 5 -5.52 3.53 11.21
C THR A 5 -4.93 2.77 10.02
N VAL A 6 -4.29 3.48 9.08
CA VAL A 6 -3.65 2.84 7.93
C VAL A 6 -2.47 2.00 8.37
N ALA A 7 -1.59 2.49 9.25
CA ALA A 7 -0.47 1.70 9.77
C ALA A 7 -0.93 0.38 10.40
N ILE A 8 -1.99 0.40 11.23
CA ILE A 8 -2.53 -0.81 11.85
C ILE A 8 -3.04 -1.80 10.78
N TRP A 9 -3.88 -1.33 9.85
CA TRP A 9 -4.45 -2.20 8.83
C TRP A 9 -3.43 -2.68 7.80
N SER A 10 -2.48 -1.83 7.41
CA SER A 10 -1.37 -2.19 6.54
C SER A 10 -0.48 -3.25 7.16
N ALA A 11 -0.18 -3.18 8.46
CA ALA A 11 0.53 -4.25 9.14
C ALA A 11 -0.26 -5.57 9.09
N ILE A 12 -1.54 -5.57 9.47
CA ILE A 12 -2.38 -6.79 9.50
C ILE A 12 -2.50 -7.42 8.11
N PHE A 13 -2.88 -6.65 7.09
CA PHE A 13 -3.03 -7.17 5.73
C PHE A 13 -1.70 -7.51 5.07
N GLY A 14 -0.66 -6.74 5.39
CA GLY A 14 0.71 -7.00 4.96
C GLY A 14 1.20 -8.36 5.42
N GLU A 15 0.92 -8.73 6.68
CA GLU A 15 1.29 -10.04 7.22
C GLU A 15 0.58 -11.20 6.52
N ILE A 16 -0.73 -11.06 6.28
CA ILE A 16 -1.51 -12.07 5.57
C ILE A 16 -0.95 -12.27 4.16
N LEU A 17 -0.70 -11.18 3.42
CA LEU A 17 -0.14 -11.25 2.07
C LEU A 17 1.30 -11.76 2.05
N GLY A 18 2.15 -11.25 2.95
CA GLY A 18 3.55 -11.65 3.03
C GLY A 18 3.71 -13.13 3.36
N TYR A 19 2.88 -13.66 4.25
CA TYR A 19 2.84 -15.09 4.53
C TYR A 19 2.44 -15.89 3.28
N ILE A 20 1.32 -15.55 2.64
CA ILE A 20 0.85 -16.27 1.44
C ILE A 20 1.91 -16.25 0.32
N VAL A 21 2.50 -15.08 0.03
CA VAL A 21 3.53 -14.93 -1.00
C VAL A 21 4.78 -15.75 -0.68
N SER A 22 5.19 -15.80 0.59
CA SER A 22 6.33 -16.62 1.02
C SER A 22 6.11 -18.10 0.74
N GLN A 23 4.90 -18.61 1.00
CA GLN A 23 4.56 -20.02 0.75
C GLN A 23 4.48 -20.33 -0.74
N LEU A 24 3.98 -19.39 -1.55
CA LEU A 24 3.89 -19.55 -3.01
C LEU A 24 5.25 -19.47 -3.72
N SER A 25 6.19 -18.73 -3.14
CA SER A 25 7.50 -18.47 -3.74
C SER A 25 8.62 -19.30 -3.12
N GLU A 26 8.30 -20.23 -2.21
CA GLU A 26 9.25 -20.98 -1.38
C GLU A 26 10.26 -20.07 -0.65
N GLY A 27 9.85 -18.84 -0.33
CA GLY A 27 10.67 -17.80 0.26
C GLY A 27 10.71 -17.84 1.78
N THR A 28 11.78 -17.31 2.38
CA THR A 28 11.86 -17.16 3.84
C THR A 28 10.92 -16.05 4.32
N TYR A 29 10.07 -16.38 5.30
CA TYR A 29 9.14 -15.44 5.91
C TYR A 29 9.72 -14.82 7.20
N SER A 30 9.65 -13.50 7.31
CA SER A 30 10.03 -12.72 8.49
C SER A 30 8.92 -11.73 8.82
N PHE A 31 8.20 -11.98 9.90
CA PHE A 31 7.12 -11.13 10.40
C PHE A 31 7.58 -9.68 10.61
N THR A 32 8.73 -9.46 11.27
CA THR A 32 9.22 -8.09 11.52
C THR A 32 9.47 -7.33 10.21
N THR A 33 10.06 -8.00 9.22
CA THR A 33 10.38 -7.38 7.94
C THR A 33 9.11 -7.04 7.15
N VAL A 34 8.15 -7.97 7.11
CA VAL A 34 6.89 -7.82 6.40
C VAL A 34 6.06 -6.67 7.00
N ALA A 35 5.90 -6.63 8.32
CA ALA A 35 5.18 -5.58 9.02
C ALA A 35 5.74 -4.18 8.72
N ILE A 36 7.07 -4.00 8.79
CA ILE A 36 7.73 -2.72 8.52
C ILE A 36 7.48 -2.28 7.07
N ILE A 37 7.71 -3.17 6.11
CA ILE A 37 7.53 -2.86 4.68
C ILE A 37 6.07 -2.52 4.38
N ALA A 38 5.13 -3.31 4.91
CA ALA A 38 3.71 -3.11 4.67
C ALA A 38 3.21 -1.76 5.18
N VAL A 39 3.65 -1.34 6.37
CA VAL A 39 3.33 -0.01 6.92
C VAL A 39 3.90 1.09 6.05
N ILE A 40 5.18 1.00 5.64
CA ILE A 40 5.81 2.01 4.77
C ILE A 40 5.04 2.14 3.45
N VAL A 41 4.71 1.02 2.81
CA VAL A 41 3.96 1.01 1.55
C VAL A 41 2.55 1.58 1.73
N GLY A 42 1.89 1.24 2.85
CA GLY A 42 0.58 1.79 3.22
C GLY A 42 0.59 3.31 3.35
N GLU A 43 1.58 3.86 4.04
CA GLU A 43 1.74 5.30 4.23
C GLU A 43 2.03 6.02 2.90
N ILE A 44 2.89 5.46 2.06
CA ILE A 44 3.16 6.00 0.72
C ILE A 44 1.88 5.99 -0.12
N ALA A 45 1.08 4.94 -0.05
CA ALA A 45 -0.16 4.83 -0.81
C ALA A 45 -1.18 5.93 -0.44
N ILE A 46 -1.25 6.34 0.83
CA ILE A 46 -2.15 7.44 1.26
C ILE A 46 -1.81 8.75 0.54
N ILE A 47 -0.54 9.00 0.24
CA ILE A 47 -0.07 10.24 -0.39
C ILE A 47 -0.09 10.08 -1.91
N ALA A 48 0.41 8.96 -2.41
CA ALA A 48 0.56 8.69 -3.83
C ALA A 48 -0.81 8.56 -4.53
N ILE A 49 -1.77 7.81 -3.95
CA ILE A 49 -3.07 7.54 -4.61
C ILE A 49 -3.85 8.83 -4.89
N PRO A 50 -4.02 9.77 -3.93
CA PRO A 50 -4.68 11.03 -4.22
C PRO A 50 -3.91 11.91 -5.21
N ALA A 51 -2.57 11.93 -5.13
CA ALA A 51 -1.73 12.71 -6.03
C ALA A 51 -1.86 12.22 -7.50
N ILE A 52 -1.79 10.90 -7.72
CA ILE A 52 -1.97 10.31 -9.06
C ILE A 52 -3.43 10.40 -9.52
N SER A 53 -4.40 10.23 -8.61
CA SER A 53 -5.82 10.28 -8.95
C SER A 53 -6.29 11.70 -9.29
N GLY A 54 -5.81 12.72 -8.58
CA GLY A 54 -6.03 14.12 -8.93
C GLY A 54 -5.41 14.50 -10.27
N SER A 55 -4.19 14.02 -10.56
CA SER A 55 -3.56 14.19 -11.87
C SER A 55 -4.33 13.50 -13.00
N ALA A 56 -4.93 12.33 -12.75
CA ALA A 56 -5.71 11.60 -13.75
C ALA A 56 -7.06 12.28 -14.06
N ALA A 57 -7.72 12.87 -13.05
CA ALA A 57 -8.96 13.61 -13.22
C ALA A 57 -8.79 14.88 -14.05
N SER A 58 -7.69 15.63 -13.84
CA SER A 58 -7.39 16.86 -14.60
C SER A 58 -7.19 16.60 -16.10
N LYS A 59 -6.70 15.41 -16.49
CA LYS A 59 -6.44 15.07 -17.90
C LYS A 59 -7.72 14.86 -18.71
N LYS A 60 -8.84 14.52 -18.07
CA LYS A 60 -10.11 14.27 -18.77
C LYS A 60 -10.78 15.56 -19.25
N ILE A 61 -10.55 16.68 -18.56
CA ILE A 61 -11.19 17.97 -18.85
C ILE A 61 -10.56 18.64 -20.09
N THR A 62 -9.24 18.48 -20.29
CA THR A 62 -8.51 19.11 -21.42
C THR A 62 -8.59 18.30 -22.73
N ALA A 63 -9.03 17.04 -22.68
CA ALA A 63 -9.16 16.20 -23.87
C ALA A 63 -10.54 16.33 -24.57
N GLU A 64 -11.47 17.08 -23.95
CA GLU A 64 -12.83 17.32 -24.45
C GLU A 64 -13.04 18.78 -24.93
N GLU A 65 -11.99 19.62 -24.96
CA GLU A 65 -11.97 20.97 -25.58
C GLU A 65 -11.31 20.99 -26.97
#